data_AF-A0A1D4IG03-F1
#
_entry.id   AF-A0A1D4IG03-F1
#
_cell.length_a   1.000
_cell.length_b   1.000
_cell.length_c   1.000
_cell.angle_alpha   90.00
_cell.angle_beta   90.00
_cell.angle_gamma   90.00
#
_symmetry.space_group_name_H-M   'P 1'
#
loop_
_entity.id
_entity.type
_entity.pdbx_description
1 polymer ?
#
loop_
_entity_poly.entity_id
_entity_poly.type
_entity_poly.pdbx_seq_one_letter_code
_entity_poly.pdbx_strand_id
1 'polypeptide(L)'
;MKQSFIKLGEGLTDLFEFNTLIEYNHQRIQHIVFFHSPKFENQRSSVAIIMQPTSEQHFQAMYIMVNAIQYPYPTTNKKFDLIQNQAAQFHVDVKEVDVQPPHTFHDNELYFNYLISVLRLQRWIPPLQ
;
A
#
# COMPACT_ATOMS: atom_id res chain seq x y z
N MET A 1 17.43 -2.86 10.13
CA MET A 1 16.90 -2.06 8.99
C MET A 1 15.64 -1.31 9.39
N LYS A 2 15.50 -0.01 9.09
CA LYS A 2 14.26 0.74 9.36
C LYS A 2 13.23 0.48 8.25
N GLN A 3 12.03 0.03 8.62
CA GLN A 3 10.88 -0.12 7.72
C GLN A 3 9.88 0.96 8.06
N SER A 4 9.46 1.79 7.11
CA SER A 4 8.53 2.88 7.43
C SER A 4 7.59 3.20 6.28
N PHE A 5 6.35 3.50 6.66
CA PHE A 5 5.38 4.07 5.76
C PHE A 5 5.65 5.55 5.52
N ILE A 6 5.54 5.96 4.26
CA ILE A 6 5.62 7.34 3.81
C ILE A 6 4.26 7.67 3.20
N LYS A 7 3.45 8.44 3.92
CA LYS A 7 2.12 8.83 3.45
C LYS A 7 2.28 9.84 2.31
N LEU A 8 1.61 9.58 1.18
CA LEU A 8 1.42 10.55 0.11
C LEU A 8 0.24 11.47 0.48
N GLY A 9 -0.82 11.47 -0.34
CA GLY A 9 -2.12 12.02 0.01
C GLY A 9 -3.24 11.07 -0.35
N GLU A 10 -4.47 11.59 -0.42
CA GLU A 10 -5.70 10.80 -0.64
C GLU A 10 -6.44 11.23 -1.92
N GLY A 11 -5.97 12.31 -2.55
CA GLY A 11 -6.60 12.98 -3.69
C GLY A 11 -6.34 12.28 -5.03
N LEU A 12 -6.88 12.88 -6.09
CA LEU A 12 -6.65 12.41 -7.46
C LEU A 12 -5.22 12.72 -7.92
N THR A 13 -4.65 13.86 -7.54
CA THR A 13 -3.27 14.22 -7.87
C THR A 13 -2.27 13.23 -7.26
N ASP A 14 -2.50 12.81 -6.01
CA ASP A 14 -1.65 11.83 -5.32
C ASP A 14 -1.69 10.45 -6.00
N LEU A 15 -2.81 10.09 -6.64
CA LEU A 15 -2.93 8.85 -7.41
C LEU A 15 -2.03 8.87 -8.66
N PHE A 16 -1.91 10.01 -9.33
CA PHE A 16 -1.00 10.14 -10.46
C PHE A 16 0.46 10.03 -10.00
N GLU A 17 0.81 10.66 -8.88
CA GLU A 17 2.14 10.46 -8.28
C GLU A 17 2.39 9.00 -7.89
N PHE A 18 1.38 8.32 -7.32
CA PHE A 18 1.48 6.89 -7.01
C PHE A 18 1.78 6.04 -8.26
N ASN A 19 1.13 6.31 -9.40
CA ASN A 19 1.40 5.60 -10.64
C ASN A 19 2.76 5.94 -11.26
N THR A 20 3.20 7.20 -11.13
CA THR A 20 4.54 7.64 -11.51
C THR A 20 5.60 6.88 -10.69
N LEU A 21 5.37 6.70 -9.39
CA LEU A 21 6.24 5.88 -8.55
C LEU A 21 6.32 4.44 -9.06
N ILE A 22 5.21 3.84 -9.49
CA ILE A 22 5.21 2.51 -10.12
C ILE A 22 6.07 2.51 -11.38
N GLU A 23 5.81 3.42 -12.32
CA GLU A 23 6.51 3.50 -13.60
C GLU A 23 8.03 3.64 -13.44
N TYR A 24 8.47 4.60 -12.62
CA TYR A 24 9.90 4.90 -12.51
C TYR A 24 10.65 4.00 -11.53
N ASN A 25 9.95 3.29 -10.64
CA ASN A 25 10.60 2.45 -9.62
C ASN A 25 10.26 0.97 -9.72
N HIS A 26 9.52 0.50 -10.74
CA HIS A 26 9.06 -0.89 -10.86
C HIS A 26 10.13 -1.95 -10.57
N GLN A 27 11.38 -1.74 -11.00
CA GLN A 27 12.50 -2.66 -10.74
C GLN A 27 12.85 -2.84 -9.26
N ARG A 28 12.54 -1.84 -8.43
CA ARG A 28 12.76 -1.86 -6.97
C ARG A 28 11.47 -2.16 -6.22
N ILE A 29 10.31 -2.17 -6.86
CA ILE A 29 9.05 -2.50 -6.16
C ILE A 29 9.04 -4.00 -5.88
N GLN A 30 8.81 -4.35 -4.62
CA GLN A 30 8.63 -5.73 -4.20
C GLN A 30 7.17 -6.15 -4.41
N HIS A 31 6.23 -5.37 -3.88
CA HIS A 31 4.79 -5.60 -4.00
C HIS A 31 4.03 -4.27 -4.05
N ILE A 32 2.88 -4.24 -4.71
CA ILE A 32 1.81 -3.30 -4.40
C ILE A 32 0.80 -4.02 -3.52
N VAL A 33 0.36 -3.42 -2.42
CA VAL A 33 -0.54 -4.05 -1.46
C VAL A 33 -1.77 -3.18 -1.25
N PHE A 34 -2.95 -3.74 -1.52
CA PHE A 34 -4.21 -3.16 -1.10
C PHE A 34 -4.61 -3.69 0.28
N PHE A 35 -4.97 -2.75 1.16
CA PHE A 35 -5.44 -3.02 2.51
C PHE A 35 -6.93 -2.65 2.58
N HIS A 36 -7.79 -3.65 2.56
CA HIS A 36 -9.24 -3.48 2.49
C HIS A 36 -9.87 -3.44 3.88
N SER A 37 -10.88 -2.59 4.08
CA SER A 37 -11.70 -2.58 5.30
C SER A 37 -13.17 -2.76 4.97
N PRO A 38 -13.59 -3.95 4.48
CA PRO A 38 -14.93 -4.16 3.94
C PRO A 38 -16.04 -4.15 5.00
N LYS A 39 -15.71 -4.34 6.27
CA LYS A 39 -16.66 -4.46 7.39
C LYS A 39 -17.07 -3.11 8.01
N PHE A 40 -16.61 -1.99 7.45
CA PHE A 40 -16.75 -0.67 8.05
C PHE A 40 -17.56 0.28 7.18
N GLU A 41 -18.08 1.34 7.80
CA GLU A 41 -18.80 2.39 7.11
C GLU A 41 -17.95 2.98 5.97
N ASN A 42 -18.60 3.21 4.83
CA ASN A 42 -18.01 3.70 3.59
C ASN A 42 -16.98 2.77 2.91
N GLN A 43 -16.79 1.52 3.40
CA GLN A 43 -15.99 0.44 2.80
C GLN A 43 -14.83 0.97 1.94
N ARG A 44 -13.70 1.27 2.59
CA ARG A 44 -12.53 1.88 1.94
C ARG A 44 -11.38 0.89 1.85
N SER A 45 -10.45 1.21 0.95
CA SER A 45 -9.17 0.54 0.81
C SER A 45 -8.05 1.58 0.87
N SER A 46 -6.99 1.22 1.60
CA SER A 46 -5.69 1.87 1.46
C SER A 46 -4.85 1.08 0.45
N VAL A 47 -3.84 1.71 -0.14
CA VAL A 47 -2.91 1.03 -1.05
C VAL A 47 -1.49 1.49 -0.79
N ALA A 48 -0.53 0.56 -0.83
CA ALA A 48 0.88 0.88 -0.67
C ALA A 48 1.78 0.25 -1.73
N ILE A 49 2.84 0.96 -2.09
CA ILE A 49 4.01 0.42 -2.80
C ILE A 49 5.02 -0.01 -1.75
N ILE A 50 5.34 -1.30 -1.70
CA ILE A 50 6.39 -1.86 -0.84
C ILE A 50 7.66 -1.95 -1.67
N MET A 51 8.65 -1.13 -1.33
CA MET A 51 9.96 -1.16 -2.01
C MET A 51 10.80 -2.31 -1.47
N GLN A 52 11.69 -2.85 -2.30
CA GLN A 52 12.84 -3.60 -1.81
C GLN A 52 13.69 -2.70 -0.88
N PRO A 53 14.37 -3.29 0.13
CA PRO A 53 15.37 -2.60 0.93
C PRO A 53 16.34 -1.77 0.07
N THR A 54 16.88 -0.68 0.63
CA THR A 54 18.01 0.02 0.00
C THR A 54 19.21 -0.92 -0.12
N SER A 55 20.15 -0.61 -1.02
CA SER A 55 21.32 -1.46 -1.29
C SER A 55 22.14 -1.79 -0.04
N GLU A 56 22.25 -0.85 0.91
CA GLU A 56 22.93 -1.03 2.20
C GLU A 56 22.01 -1.58 3.31
N GLN A 57 20.76 -1.92 2.99
CA GLN A 57 19.75 -2.47 3.90
C GLN A 57 19.50 -1.60 5.15
N HIS A 58 19.75 -0.30 5.06
CA HIS A 58 19.47 0.64 6.14
C HIS A 58 17.98 1.00 6.19
N PHE A 59 17.29 1.02 5.05
CA PHE A 59 15.90 1.48 4.96
C PHE A 59 15.05 0.69 3.95
N GLN A 60 13.78 0.46 4.28
CA GLN A 60 12.78 -0.04 3.35
C GLN A 60 11.58 0.92 3.36
N ALA A 61 11.37 1.58 2.21
CA ALA A 61 10.30 2.56 2.04
C ALA A 61 8.99 1.85 1.67
N MET A 62 7.88 2.29 2.26
CA MET A 62 6.54 1.87 1.89
C MET A 62 5.68 3.10 1.62
N TYR A 63 5.42 3.45 0.37
CA TYR A 63 4.61 4.63 0.04
C TYR A 63 3.13 4.28 0.12
N ILE A 64 2.32 5.02 0.87
CA ILE A 64 0.92 4.66 1.13
C ILE A 64 -0.04 5.82 0.86
N MET A 65 -1.17 5.49 0.24
CA MET A 65 -2.38 6.30 0.22
C MET A 65 -3.41 5.65 1.15
N VAL A 66 -3.79 6.35 2.23
CA VAL A 66 -4.69 5.82 3.27
C VAL A 66 -6.14 6.10 2.88
N ASN A 67 -7.02 5.08 2.92
CA ASN A 67 -8.45 5.18 2.59
C ASN A 67 -8.79 5.85 1.23
N ALA A 68 -7.83 5.89 0.31
CA ALA A 68 -7.94 6.67 -0.91
C ALA A 68 -8.86 6.04 -1.98
N ILE A 69 -9.23 4.77 -1.79
CA ILE A 69 -9.92 3.96 -2.79
C ILE A 69 -11.20 3.40 -2.17
N GLN A 70 -12.29 3.36 -2.94
CA GLN A 70 -13.50 2.64 -2.54
C GLN A 70 -13.21 1.14 -2.60
N TYR A 71 -13.75 0.35 -1.68
CA TYR A 71 -13.62 -1.11 -1.73
C TYR A 71 -14.07 -1.65 -3.10
N PRO A 72 -13.22 -2.38 -3.84
CA PRO A 72 -13.44 -2.66 -5.26
C PRO A 72 -14.30 -3.89 -5.53
N TYR A 73 -14.95 -4.46 -4.51
CA TYR A 73 -15.76 -5.66 -4.64
C TYR A 73 -17.20 -5.45 -4.16
N PRO A 74 -18.20 -6.04 -4.86
CA PRO A 74 -18.07 -6.87 -6.07
C PRO A 74 -17.82 -6.06 -7.36
N THR A 75 -17.97 -4.74 -7.30
CA THR A 75 -17.82 -3.84 -8.46
C THR A 75 -16.58 -2.97 -8.29
N THR A 76 -15.70 -3.01 -9.28
CA THR A 76 -14.48 -2.21 -9.30
C THR A 76 -14.73 -0.70 -9.39
N ASN A 77 -13.68 0.09 -9.23
CA ASN A 77 -13.70 1.53 -9.43
C ASN A 77 -12.44 2.01 -10.15
N LYS A 78 -12.56 3.20 -10.78
CA LYS A 78 -11.50 3.77 -11.63
C LYS A 78 -10.13 3.88 -10.95
N LYS A 79 -10.07 4.18 -9.64
CA LYS A 79 -8.79 4.30 -8.94
C LYS A 79 -8.11 2.95 -8.78
N PHE A 80 -8.88 1.92 -8.41
CA PHE A 80 -8.39 0.55 -8.32
C PHE A 80 -7.91 0.04 -9.68
N ASP A 81 -8.75 0.18 -10.72
CA ASP A 81 -8.41 -0.26 -12.08
C ASP A 81 -7.15 0.42 -12.61
N LEU A 82 -6.98 1.71 -12.35
CA LEU A 82 -5.82 2.47 -12.80
C LEU A 82 -4.52 1.92 -12.20
N ILE A 83 -4.51 1.62 -10.89
CA ILE A 83 -3.33 1.04 -10.23
C ILE A 83 -3.08 -0.39 -10.72
N GLN A 84 -4.13 -1.20 -10.84
CA GLN A 84 -4.01 -2.57 -11.36
C GLN A 84 -3.43 -2.60 -12.77
N ASN A 85 -3.90 -1.73 -13.66
CA ASN A 85 -3.40 -1.62 -15.03
C ASN A 85 -1.93 -1.17 -15.06
N GLN A 86 -1.57 -0.18 -14.23
CA GLN A 86 -0.19 0.29 -14.11
C GLN A 86 0.74 -0.82 -13.60
N ALA A 87 0.32 -1.54 -12.55
CA ALA A 87 1.07 -2.66 -12.00
C ALA A 87 1.26 -3.77 -13.04
N ALA A 88 0.20 -4.11 -13.78
CA ALA A 88 0.25 -5.12 -14.85
C ALA A 88 1.19 -4.70 -15.99
N GLN A 89 1.16 -3.43 -16.41
CA GLN A 89 2.05 -2.90 -17.45
C GLN A 89 3.54 -3.08 -17.08
N PHE A 90 3.89 -2.86 -15.82
CA PHE A 90 5.27 -2.97 -15.33
C PHE A 90 5.58 -4.31 -14.65
N HIS A 91 4.69 -5.30 -14.75
CA HIS A 91 4.82 -6.65 -14.18
C HIS A 91 5.10 -6.65 -12.67
N VAL A 92 4.51 -5.70 -11.94
CA VAL A 92 4.61 -5.61 -10.49
C VAL A 92 3.56 -6.50 -9.84
N ASP A 93 3.99 -7.30 -8.87
CA ASP A 93 3.12 -8.20 -8.11
C ASP A 93 2.17 -7.42 -7.19
N VAL A 94 0.87 -7.66 -7.33
CA VAL A 94 -0.18 -7.02 -6.52
C VAL A 94 -0.73 -8.02 -5.50
N LYS A 95 -0.84 -7.59 -4.25
CA LYS A 95 -1.43 -8.33 -3.14
C LYS A 95 -2.61 -7.57 -2.55
N GLU A 96 -3.50 -8.33 -1.94
CA GLU A 96 -4.72 -7.81 -1.31
C GLU A 96 -4.89 -8.48 0.07
N VAL A 97 -5.29 -7.71 1.08
CA VAL A 97 -5.55 -8.24 2.43
C VAL A 97 -6.59 -7.41 3.17
N ASP A 98 -7.48 -8.08 3.91
CA ASP A 98 -8.44 -7.43 4.79
C ASP A 98 -7.77 -6.98 6.11
N VAL A 99 -8.07 -5.76 6.53
CA VAL A 99 -7.51 -5.12 7.72
C VAL A 99 -8.53 -4.25 8.47
N GLN A 100 -8.21 -3.93 9.73
CA GLN A 100 -8.88 -2.86 10.47
C GLN A 100 -8.62 -1.48 9.82
N PRO A 101 -9.61 -0.57 9.78
CA PRO A 101 -9.46 0.74 9.18
C PRO A 101 -8.69 1.69 10.10
N PRO A 102 -8.10 2.76 9.54
CA PRO A 102 -7.26 3.69 10.31
C PRO A 102 -7.99 4.38 11.46
N HIS A 103 -9.30 4.63 11.37
CA HIS A 103 -10.07 5.30 12.44
C HIS A 103 -10.25 4.46 13.71
N THR A 104 -9.91 3.16 13.68
CA THR A 104 -9.88 2.31 14.89
C THR A 104 -8.62 2.52 15.73
N PHE A 105 -7.66 3.30 15.21
CA PHE A 105 -6.41 3.64 15.88
C PHE A 105 -6.40 5.11 16.27
N HIS A 106 -5.64 5.45 17.32
CA HIS A 106 -5.55 6.82 17.82
C HIS A 106 -4.87 7.77 16.83
N ASP A 107 -3.90 7.25 16.07
CA ASP A 107 -3.13 7.99 15.08
C ASP A 107 -2.67 7.06 13.93
N ASN A 108 -2.10 7.68 12.88
CA ASN A 108 -1.60 6.93 11.73
C ASN A 108 -0.34 6.12 12.06
N GLU A 109 0.45 6.49 13.06
CA GLU A 109 1.67 5.76 13.42
C GLU A 109 1.33 4.38 13.99
N LEU A 110 0.33 4.30 14.88
CA LEU A 110 -0.22 3.05 15.38
C LEU A 110 -0.85 2.21 14.27
N TYR A 111 -1.61 2.83 13.37
CA TYR A 111 -2.17 2.13 12.20
C TYR A 111 -1.05 1.56 11.31
N PHE A 112 0.01 2.32 11.05
CA PHE A 112 1.16 1.88 10.27
C PHE A 112 1.93 0.75 10.94
N ASN A 113 2.12 0.79 12.26
CA ASN A 113 2.72 -0.32 13.01
C ASN A 113 1.89 -1.61 12.90
N TYR A 114 0.56 -1.48 12.93
CA TYR A 114 -0.35 -2.60 12.68
C TYR A 114 -0.21 -3.14 11.24
N LEU A 115 -0.21 -2.29 10.22
CA LEU A 115 -0.01 -2.72 8.82
C LEU A 115 1.34 -3.41 8.60
N ILE A 116 2.42 -2.89 9.20
CA ILE A 116 3.75 -3.54 9.18
C ILE A 116 3.66 -4.95 9.77
N SER A 117 2.92 -5.11 10.87
CA SER A 117 2.73 -6.42 11.49
C SER A 117 1.97 -7.38 10.57
N VAL A 118 0.92 -6.90 9.88
CA VAL A 118 0.18 -7.68 8.87
C VAL A 118 1.11 -8.10 7.72
N LEU A 119 1.86 -7.18 7.14
CA LEU A 119 2.80 -7.47 6.05
C LEU A 119 3.84 -8.52 6.44
N ARG A 120 4.35 -8.45 7.68
CA ARG A 120 5.33 -9.41 8.20
C ARG A 120 4.71 -10.80 8.43
N LEU A 121 3.48 -10.87 8.93
CA LEU A 121 2.75 -12.14 9.08
C LEU A 121 2.54 -12.83 7.73
N GLN A 122 2.26 -12.05 6.68
CA GLN A 122 2.14 -12.55 5.30
C GLN A 122 3.49 -12.84 4.62
N ARG A 123 4.62 -12.53 5.28
CA ARG A 123 5.98 -12.63 4.73
C ARG A 123 6.21 -11.77 3.47
N TRP A 124 5.48 -10.67 3.34
CA TRP A 124 5.62 -9.71 2.22
C TRP A 124 6.69 -8.66 2.47
N ILE A 125 7.17 -8.54 3.72
CA ILE A 125 8.37 -7.78 4.07
C ILE A 125 9.31 -8.65 4.91
N PRO A 126 10.63 -8.35 4.91
CA PRO A 126 11.59 -9.05 5.76
C PRO A 126 11.24 -8.97 7.26
N PRO A 127 11.67 -9.97 8.06
CA PRO A 127 11.55 -9.91 9.51
C PRO A 127 12.37 -8.74 10.09
N LEU A 128 12.05 -8.33 11.32
CA LEU A 128 12.92 -7.42 12.06
C LEU A 128 14.28 -8.11 12.28
N GLN A 129 15.34 -7.38 11.96
CA GLN A 129 16.71 -7.71 12.32
C GLN A 129 17.05 -7.04 13.64
#